data_AF-A0A5N7SL23-F1
#
_entry.id   AF-A0A5N7SL23-F1
#
_cell.length_a   1.000
_cell.length_b   1.000
_cell.length_c   1.000
_cell.angle_alpha   90.00
_cell.angle_beta   90.00
_cell.angle_gamma   90.00
#
_symmetry.space_group_name_H-M   'P 1'
#
loop_
_entity.id
_entity.type
_entity.pdbx_description
1 polymer ?
#
loop_
_entity_poly.entity_id
_entity_poly.type
_entity_poly.pdbx_seq_one_letter_code
_entity_poly.pdbx_strand_id
1 'polypeptide(L)'
;MTEDELLLEQLYRMSGILTAEPDSSSYALVSRSLFHCDQEVRERAVFIGGLRWADPLILGCFIGIITVGMEPVDDNRRLMVESLVSAALRGRLDAISIGSWLGTVIGSSDLNSLQAKAAYIGLLRIKGRISTAEFACLDYDDVVVDSSIIS
;
A
#
# COMPACT_ATOMS: atom_id res chain seq x y z
N MET A 1 -0.65 30.56 1.66
CA MET A 1 -0.58 29.09 1.57
C MET A 1 0.21 28.75 0.33
N THR A 2 1.17 27.86 0.43
CA THR A 2 1.92 27.36 -0.73
C THR A 2 1.03 26.43 -1.57
N GLU A 3 1.42 26.17 -2.81
CA GLU A 3 0.72 25.23 -3.68
C GLU A 3 0.67 23.83 -3.06
N ASP A 4 1.75 23.40 -2.41
CA ASP A 4 1.85 22.13 -1.71
C ASP A 4 0.92 22.03 -0.50
N GLU A 5 0.79 23.11 0.29
CA GLU A 5 -0.15 23.17 1.41
C GLU A 5 -1.60 23.05 0.94
N LEU A 6 -1.94 23.71 -0.17
CA LEU A 6 -3.28 23.64 -0.77
C LEU A 6 -3.56 22.23 -1.33
N LEU A 7 -2.57 21.63 -1.99
CA LEU A 7 -2.67 20.25 -2.50
C LEU A 7 -2.90 19.27 -1.35
N LEU A 8 -2.09 19.37 -0.30
CA LEU A 8 -2.19 18.49 0.85
C LEU A 8 -3.54 18.64 1.55
N GLU A 9 -4.01 19.89 1.74
CA GLU A 9 -5.34 20.14 2.30
C GLU A 9 -6.45 19.51 1.43
N GLN A 10 -6.34 19.62 0.11
CA GLN A 10 -7.28 19.00 -0.82
C GLN A 10 -7.28 17.48 -0.70
N LEU A 11 -6.11 16.83 -0.63
CA LEU A 11 -5.99 15.39 -0.42
C LEU A 11 -6.56 14.97 0.94
N TYR A 12 -6.32 15.73 2.00
CA TYR A 12 -6.93 15.50 3.30
C TYR A 12 -8.45 15.56 3.24
N ARG A 13 -9.03 16.58 2.58
CA ARG A 13 -10.48 16.67 2.38
C ARG A 13 -11.01 15.46 1.62
N MET A 14 -10.34 15.05 0.54
CA MET A 14 -10.72 13.87 -0.25
C MET A 14 -10.66 12.58 0.57
N SER A 15 -9.68 12.42 1.45
CA SER A 15 -9.53 11.22 2.30
C SER A 15 -10.71 10.98 3.26
N GLY A 16 -11.45 12.06 3.58
CA GLY A 16 -12.66 12.02 4.41
C GLY A 16 -13.96 11.79 3.64
N ILE A 17 -13.94 11.82 2.31
CA ILE A 17 -15.13 11.62 1.47
C ILE A 17 -15.33 10.11 1.22
N LEU A 18 -16.52 9.59 1.52
CA LEU A 18 -16.86 8.16 1.43
C LEU A 18 -17.39 7.74 0.04
N THR A 19 -17.01 8.42 -1.03
CA THR A 19 -17.45 8.05 -2.39
C THR A 19 -16.78 6.75 -2.82
N ALA A 20 -17.58 5.83 -3.38
CA ALA A 20 -17.08 4.53 -3.83
C ALA A 20 -16.21 4.63 -5.09
N GLU A 21 -16.48 5.63 -5.95
CA GLU A 21 -15.73 5.87 -7.18
C GLU A 21 -15.28 7.34 -7.26
N PRO A 22 -14.07 7.60 -7.79
CA PRO A 22 -13.57 8.95 -8.00
C PRO A 22 -14.19 9.59 -9.24
N ASP A 23 -14.45 10.89 -9.17
CA ASP A 23 -14.61 11.69 -10.39
C ASP A 23 -13.25 11.86 -11.10
N SER A 24 -13.28 12.20 -12.39
CA SER A 24 -12.06 12.29 -13.21
C SER A 24 -11.05 13.30 -12.70
N SER A 25 -11.49 14.41 -12.08
CA SER A 25 -10.59 15.44 -11.57
C SER A 25 -9.86 14.96 -10.30
N SER A 26 -10.61 14.33 -9.39
CA SER A 26 -10.08 13.67 -8.20
C SER A 26 -9.09 12.56 -8.56
N TYR A 27 -9.43 11.71 -9.53
CA TYR A 27 -8.56 10.64 -9.99
C TYR A 27 -7.23 11.18 -10.56
N ALA A 28 -7.30 12.21 -11.41
CA ALA A 28 -6.12 12.83 -12.01
C ALA A 28 -5.24 13.53 -10.97
N LEU A 29 -5.82 14.13 -9.93
CA LEU A 29 -5.07 14.70 -8.82
C LEU A 29 -4.30 13.61 -8.07
N VAL A 30 -5.00 12.59 -7.57
CA VAL A 30 -4.39 11.49 -6.80
C VAL A 30 -3.32 10.76 -7.59
N SER A 31 -3.58 10.45 -8.86
CA SER A 31 -2.62 9.73 -9.72
C SER A 31 -1.31 10.51 -9.89
N ARG A 32 -1.37 11.85 -10.01
CA ARG A 32 -0.16 12.69 -10.11
C ARG A 32 0.54 12.79 -8.76
N SER A 33 -0.21 12.89 -7.68
CA SER A 33 0.32 12.98 -6.31
C SER A 33 1.12 11.73 -5.89
N LEU A 34 0.92 10.57 -6.50
CA LEU A 34 1.74 9.36 -6.28
C LEU A 34 3.23 9.56 -6.61
N PHE A 35 3.58 10.54 -7.45
CA PHE A 35 4.95 10.83 -7.87
C PHE A 35 5.44 12.19 -7.37
N HIS A 36 4.77 12.76 -6.39
CA HIS A 36 5.14 14.04 -5.80
C HIS A 36 6.47 13.95 -5.04
N CYS A 37 7.22 15.06 -4.91
CA CYS A 37 8.48 15.07 -4.15
C CYS A 37 8.26 14.95 -2.64
N ASP A 38 7.17 15.54 -2.14
CA ASP A 38 6.76 15.46 -0.75
C ASP A 38 6.21 14.07 -0.39
N GLN A 39 6.73 13.47 0.69
CA GLN A 39 6.35 12.13 1.12
C GLN A 39 4.92 12.03 1.65
N GLU A 40 4.41 13.06 2.32
CA GLU A 40 3.08 13.09 2.93
C GLU A 40 2.01 13.20 1.84
N VAL A 41 2.30 13.98 0.79
CA VAL A 41 1.46 14.03 -0.42
C VAL A 41 1.34 12.64 -1.06
N ARG A 42 2.46 11.92 -1.20
CA ARG A 42 2.46 10.55 -1.72
C ARG A 42 1.69 9.59 -0.81
N GLU A 43 1.91 9.66 0.51
CA GLU A 43 1.21 8.83 1.50
C GLU A 43 -0.32 8.99 1.35
N ARG A 44 -0.79 10.23 1.27
CA ARG A 44 -2.22 10.53 1.11
C ARG A 44 -2.77 10.02 -0.22
N ALA A 45 -2.00 10.15 -1.30
CA ALA A 45 -2.39 9.60 -2.60
C ALA A 45 -2.48 8.06 -2.56
N VAL A 46 -1.54 7.39 -1.90
CA VAL A 46 -1.55 5.93 -1.71
C VAL A 46 -2.80 5.51 -0.92
N PHE A 47 -3.09 6.20 0.19
CA PHE A 47 -4.28 5.93 1.01
C PHE A 47 -5.58 6.06 0.21
N ILE A 48 -5.74 7.15 -0.54
CA ILE A 48 -6.97 7.42 -1.30
C ILE A 48 -7.12 6.41 -2.44
N GLY A 49 -6.10 6.28 -3.29
CA GLY A 49 -6.20 5.42 -4.48
C GLY A 49 -6.21 3.93 -4.15
N GLY A 50 -5.35 3.50 -3.21
CA GLY A 50 -5.14 2.10 -2.88
C GLY A 50 -6.13 1.52 -1.87
N LEU A 51 -6.37 2.22 -0.76
CA LEU A 51 -7.22 1.70 0.30
C LEU A 51 -8.68 2.07 0.10
N ARG A 52 -8.95 3.37 -0.12
CA ARG A 52 -10.33 3.90 -0.24
C ARG A 52 -10.98 3.46 -1.54
N TRP A 53 -10.42 3.84 -2.68
CA TRP A 53 -10.99 3.48 -3.97
C TRP A 53 -10.69 2.03 -4.33
N ALA A 54 -9.54 1.49 -3.89
CA ALA A 54 -9.03 0.20 -4.34
C ALA A 54 -9.04 0.09 -5.86
N ASP A 55 -8.62 1.17 -6.52
CA ASP A 55 -8.66 1.30 -7.96
C ASP A 55 -7.64 0.32 -8.61
N PRO A 56 -8.06 -0.52 -9.56
CA PRO A 56 -7.17 -1.52 -10.15
C PRO A 56 -5.94 -0.94 -10.86
N LEU A 57 -6.03 0.24 -11.48
CA LEU A 57 -4.92 0.86 -12.18
C LEU A 57 -3.90 1.41 -11.19
N ILE A 58 -4.37 2.07 -10.13
CA ILE A 58 -3.51 2.55 -9.04
C ILE A 58 -2.84 1.38 -8.31
N LEU A 59 -3.58 0.30 -8.01
CA LEU A 59 -3.03 -0.90 -7.40
C LEU A 59 -1.99 -1.57 -8.32
N GLY A 60 -2.23 -1.64 -9.62
CA GLY A 60 -1.23 -2.09 -10.60
C GLY A 60 0.02 -1.21 -10.61
N CYS A 61 -0.16 0.10 -10.46
CA CYS A 61 0.95 1.04 -10.33
C CYS A 61 1.80 0.77 -9.08
N PHE A 62 1.18 0.45 -7.94
CA PHE A 62 1.90 0.10 -6.71
C PHE A 62 2.77 -1.14 -6.89
N ILE A 63 2.25 -2.20 -7.53
CA ILE A 63 3.04 -3.39 -7.86
C ILE A 63 4.28 -2.98 -8.65
N GLY A 64 4.12 -2.13 -9.67
CA GLY A 64 5.22 -1.58 -10.45
C GLY A 64 6.24 -0.83 -9.59
N ILE A 65 5.80 0.20 -8.86
CA ILE A 65 6.64 1.06 -8.01
C ILE A 65 7.46 0.24 -7.02
N ILE A 66 6.83 -0.70 -6.33
CA ILE A 66 7.47 -1.57 -5.34
C ILE A 66 8.48 -2.51 -5.99
N THR A 67 8.12 -3.13 -7.12
CA THR A 67 8.98 -4.10 -7.81
C THR A 67 10.25 -3.45 -8.36
N VAL A 68 10.17 -2.20 -8.83
CA VAL A 68 11.34 -1.47 -9.35
C VAL A 68 12.07 -0.65 -8.29
N GLY A 69 11.58 -0.59 -7.06
CA GLY A 69 12.20 0.17 -5.97
C GLY A 69 12.12 1.69 -6.13
N MET A 70 11.03 2.20 -6.72
CA MET A 70 10.89 3.63 -7.06
C MET A 70 10.47 4.53 -5.90
N GLU A 71 9.79 3.99 -4.88
CA GLU A 71 9.39 4.77 -3.71
C GLU A 71 10.52 4.78 -2.67
N PRO A 72 11.14 5.94 -2.36
CA PRO A 72 12.25 6.02 -1.42
C PRO A 72 11.81 5.86 0.05
N VAL A 73 10.56 6.15 0.38
CA VAL A 73 10.08 6.17 1.77
C VAL A 73 9.44 4.84 2.13
N ASP A 74 10.00 4.17 3.14
CA ASP A 74 9.60 2.81 3.52
C ASP A 74 8.15 2.75 4.06
N ASP A 75 7.69 3.79 4.74
CA ASP A 75 6.28 3.90 5.18
C ASP A 75 5.28 3.92 4.02
N ASN A 76 5.62 4.63 2.94
CA ASN A 76 4.79 4.63 1.74
C ASN A 76 4.79 3.25 1.07
N ARG A 77 5.93 2.56 1.08
CA ARG A 77 6.03 1.18 0.56
C ARG A 77 5.19 0.21 1.37
N ARG A 78 5.26 0.29 2.70
CA ARG A 78 4.38 -0.43 3.63
C ARG A 78 2.91 -0.21 3.29
N LEU A 79 2.49 1.05 3.16
CA LEU A 79 1.10 1.40 2.86
C LEU A 79 0.62 0.88 1.49
N MET A 80 1.48 0.92 0.48
CA MET A 80 1.20 0.32 -0.84
C MET A 80 0.99 -1.19 -0.74
N VAL A 81 1.85 -1.90 0.02
CA VAL A 81 1.71 -3.34 0.26
C VAL A 81 0.41 -3.65 1.01
N GLU A 82 0.09 -2.92 2.08
CA GLU A 82 -1.16 -3.08 2.83
C GLU A 82 -2.39 -2.84 1.96
N SER A 83 -2.32 -1.86 1.05
CA SER A 83 -3.40 -1.58 0.08
C SER A 83 -3.66 -2.79 -0.82
N LEU A 84 -2.60 -3.42 -1.34
CA LEU A 84 -2.69 -4.61 -2.20
C LEU A 84 -3.24 -5.82 -1.44
N VAL A 85 -2.76 -6.05 -0.23
CA VAL A 85 -3.26 -7.12 0.66
C VAL A 85 -4.74 -6.92 0.97
N SER A 86 -5.13 -5.69 1.34
CA SER A 86 -6.52 -5.33 1.61
C SER A 86 -7.42 -5.54 0.39
N ALA A 87 -6.94 -5.19 -0.81
CA ALA A 87 -7.67 -5.43 -2.05
C ALA A 87 -7.83 -6.93 -2.35
N ALA A 88 -6.78 -7.73 -2.14
CA ALA A 88 -6.84 -9.19 -2.28
C ALA A 88 -7.84 -9.84 -1.30
N LEU A 89 -7.80 -9.45 -0.02
CA LEU A 89 -8.71 -9.96 1.01
C LEU A 89 -10.18 -9.57 0.77
N ARG A 90 -10.42 -8.46 0.06
CA ARG A 90 -11.75 -8.02 -0.38
C ARG A 90 -12.21 -8.65 -1.70
N GLY A 91 -11.41 -9.53 -2.29
CA GLY A 91 -11.71 -10.16 -3.59
C GLY A 91 -11.62 -9.22 -4.79
N ARG A 92 -10.92 -8.08 -4.65
CA ARG A 92 -10.67 -7.12 -5.75
C ARG A 92 -9.45 -7.49 -6.58
N LEU A 93 -8.50 -8.21 -5.98
CA LEU A 93 -7.32 -8.78 -6.62
C LEU A 93 -7.27 -10.28 -6.35
N ASP A 94 -6.62 -11.03 -7.23
CA ASP A 94 -6.39 -12.45 -7.02
C ASP A 94 -5.40 -12.68 -5.86
N ALA A 95 -5.87 -13.33 -4.79
CA ALA A 95 -5.10 -13.53 -3.59
C ALA A 95 -3.88 -14.44 -3.80
N ILE A 96 -3.96 -15.40 -4.74
CA ILE A 96 -2.85 -16.30 -5.06
C ILE A 96 -1.72 -15.51 -5.72
N SER A 97 -2.04 -14.71 -6.73
CA SER A 97 -1.08 -13.86 -7.44
C SER A 97 -0.43 -12.84 -6.53
N ILE A 98 -1.21 -12.18 -5.66
CA ILE A 98 -0.65 -11.25 -4.67
C ILE A 98 0.22 -11.99 -3.66
N GLY A 99 -0.21 -13.14 -3.14
CA GLY A 99 0.59 -13.95 -2.24
C GLY A 99 1.95 -14.36 -2.84
N SER A 100 1.97 -14.76 -4.11
CA SER A 100 3.20 -15.07 -4.84
C SER A 100 4.12 -13.85 -4.97
N TRP A 101 3.56 -12.70 -5.36
CA TRP A 101 4.30 -11.45 -5.47
C TRP A 101 4.88 -10.98 -4.13
N LEU A 102 4.14 -11.11 -3.01
CA LEU A 102 4.66 -10.81 -1.68
C LEU A 102 5.86 -11.69 -1.33
N GLY A 103 5.83 -12.97 -1.71
CA GLY A 103 6.99 -13.86 -1.56
C GLY A 103 8.24 -13.32 -2.27
N THR A 104 8.09 -12.83 -3.50
CA THR A 104 9.16 -12.16 -4.24
C THR A 104 9.65 -10.90 -3.53
N VAL A 105 8.74 -10.05 -3.05
CA VAL A 105 9.08 -8.83 -2.31
C VAL A 105 9.91 -9.14 -1.07
N ILE A 106 9.53 -10.15 -0.28
CA ILE A 106 10.28 -10.55 0.91
C ILE A 106 11.68 -11.05 0.50
N GLY A 107 11.77 -11.87 -0.55
CA GLY A 107 13.05 -12.41 -1.03
C GLY A 107 14.00 -11.38 -1.63
N SER A 108 13.51 -10.23 -2.09
CA SER A 108 14.32 -9.19 -2.74
C SER A 108 14.59 -7.95 -1.86
N SER A 109 14.03 -7.88 -0.65
CA SER A 109 14.12 -6.69 0.23
C SER A 109 15.05 -6.93 1.42
N ASP A 110 15.51 -5.84 2.05
CA ASP A 110 16.07 -5.92 3.40
C ASP A 110 14.98 -6.38 4.37
N LEU A 111 15.20 -7.47 5.09
CA LEU A 111 14.21 -8.09 5.98
C LEU A 111 13.82 -7.19 7.17
N ASN A 112 14.65 -6.20 7.50
CA ASN A 112 14.33 -5.21 8.53
C ASN A 112 13.47 -4.04 8.01
N SER A 113 13.31 -3.90 6.69
CA SER A 113 12.48 -2.84 6.10
C SER A 113 10.99 -3.03 6.41
N LEU A 114 10.26 -1.93 6.53
CA LEU A 114 8.81 -1.92 6.67
C LEU A 114 8.12 -2.58 5.46
N GLN A 115 8.66 -2.40 4.25
CA GLN A 115 8.18 -3.12 3.06
C GLN A 115 8.23 -4.64 3.24
N ALA A 116 9.37 -5.19 3.68
CA ALA A 116 9.53 -6.63 3.85
C ALA A 116 8.61 -7.18 4.96
N LYS A 117 8.52 -6.45 6.08
CA LYS A 117 7.63 -6.80 7.19
C LYS A 117 6.16 -6.74 6.79
N ALA A 118 5.73 -5.71 6.06
CA ALA A 118 4.39 -5.60 5.50
C ALA A 118 4.08 -6.75 4.55
N ALA A 119 5.02 -7.13 3.71
CA ALA A 119 4.84 -8.22 2.78
C ALA A 119 4.72 -9.57 3.49
N TYR A 120 5.55 -9.80 4.52
CA TYR A 120 5.50 -10.98 5.37
C TYR A 120 4.16 -11.13 6.09
N ILE A 121 3.73 -10.08 6.79
CA ILE A 121 2.44 -10.06 7.48
C ILE A 121 1.29 -10.23 6.49
N GLY A 122 1.34 -9.53 5.35
CA GLY A 122 0.35 -9.64 4.29
C GLY A 122 0.20 -11.07 3.76
N LEU A 123 1.34 -11.76 3.57
CA LEU A 123 1.37 -13.15 3.14
C LEU A 123 0.79 -14.09 4.19
N LEU A 124 1.13 -13.90 5.47
CA LEU A 124 0.53 -14.65 6.57
C LEU A 124 -0.99 -14.44 6.65
N ARG A 125 -1.44 -13.20 6.43
CA ARG A 125 -2.86 -12.86 6.45
C ARG A 125 -3.63 -13.49 5.29
N ILE A 126 -3.05 -13.50 4.07
CA ILE A 126 -3.61 -14.17 2.89
C ILE A 126 -3.67 -15.69 3.10
N LYS A 127 -2.64 -16.28 3.72
CA LYS A 127 -2.60 -17.71 4.08
C LYS A 127 -3.51 -18.08 5.27
N GLY A 128 -4.22 -17.11 5.87
CA GLY A 128 -5.10 -17.34 7.02
C GLY A 128 -4.37 -17.69 8.33
N ARG A 129 -3.08 -17.36 8.43
CA ARG A 129 -2.24 -17.64 9.61
C ARG A 129 -2.31 -16.55 10.68
N ILE A 130 -2.82 -15.38 10.32
CA ILE A 130 -3.08 -14.25 11.23
C ILE A 130 -4.54 -13.83 11.03
N SER A 131 -5.24 -13.54 12.13
CA SER A 131 -6.61 -13.04 12.13
C SER A 131 -6.68 -11.57 11.73
N THR A 132 -7.89 -11.06 11.44
CA THR A 132 -8.09 -9.62 11.19
C THR A 132 -7.75 -8.77 12.42
N ALA A 133 -8.04 -9.26 13.63
CA ALA A 133 -7.80 -8.52 14.86
C ALA A 133 -6.31 -8.38 15.16
N GLU A 134 -5.55 -9.47 14.99
CA GLU A 134 -4.08 -9.42 15.09
C GLU A 134 -3.51 -8.48 14.04
N PHE A 135 -3.94 -8.58 12.77
CA PHE A 135 -3.47 -7.69 11.70
C PHE A 135 -3.71 -6.20 12.01
N ALA A 136 -4.84 -5.86 12.62
CA ALA A 136 -5.19 -4.47 12.96
C ALA A 136 -4.41 -3.90 14.16
N CYS A 137 -3.78 -4.74 14.97
CA CYS A 137 -3.05 -4.34 16.18
C CYS A 137 -1.54 -4.58 16.09
N LEU A 138 -1.01 -4.86 14.90
CA LEU A 138 0.40 -5.11 14.70
C LEU A 138 1.23 -3.84 14.93
N ASP A 139 2.30 -4.01 15.70
CA ASP A 139 3.44 -3.12 15.70
C ASP A 139 4.52 -3.71 14.79
N TYR A 140 4.92 -2.97 13.76
CA TYR A 140 5.93 -3.43 12.81
C TYR A 140 7.33 -3.49 13.43
N ASP A 141 7.59 -2.79 14.54
CA ASP A 141 8.89 -2.87 15.22
C ASP A 141 9.14 -4.27 15.81
N ASP A 142 8.08 -4.97 16.21
CA ASP A 142 8.15 -6.33 16.78
C ASP A 142 8.15 -7.44 15.72
N VAL A 143 7.94 -7.12 14.45
CA VAL A 143 7.86 -8.12 13.38
C VAL A 143 9.24 -8.61 12.97
N VAL A 144 9.48 -9.91 13.17
CA VAL A 144 10.64 -10.62 12.65
C VAL A 144 10.23 -11.41 11.40
N VAL A 145 10.86 -11.11 10.26
CA VAL A 145 10.56 -11.78 9.00
C VAL A 145 11.26 -13.13 8.93
N ASP A 146 10.46 -14.21 8.90
CA ASP A 146 10.93 -15.56 8.64
C ASP A 146 10.84 -15.86 7.14
N SER A 147 11.99 -15.85 6.44
CA SER A 147 12.05 -16.11 5.00
C SER A 147 11.83 -17.58 4.63
N SER A 148 11.81 -18.52 5.59
CA SER A 148 11.50 -19.92 5.32
C SER A 148 10.05 -20.13 4.85
N ILE A 149 9.16 -19.17 5.09
CA ILE A 149 7.74 -19.26 4.69
C ILE A 149 7.49 -19.10 3.18
N ILE A 150 8.53 -18.69 2.45
CA ILE A 150 8.52 -18.47 1.00
C ILE A 150 8.72 -19.80 0.25
N SER A 151 9.18 -20.85 0.95
CA SER A 151 9.37 -22.21 0.41
C SER A 151 8.06 -23.00 0.27
#